data_AF-A0A925P8Z6-F1
#
_entry.id   AF-A0A925P8Z6-F1
#
_cell.length_a   1.000
_cell.length_b   1.000
_cell.length_c   1.000
_cell.angle_alpha   90.00
_cell.angle_beta   90.00
_cell.angle_gamma   90.00
#
_symmetry.space_group_name_H-M   'P 1'
#
loop_
_entity.id
_entity.type
_entity.pdbx_description
1 polymer ?
#
loop_
_entity_poly.entity_id
_entity_poly.type
_entity_poly.pdbx_seq_one_letter_code
_entity_poly.pdbx_strand_id
1 'polypeptide(L)'
;MSGDEIIAFIVCLLIAIFTWGFWIFAALANRNFRPSPSAYLLPWLAAPLSAALLFGILARYASHDVRDDALYLAFYLVMGGAVAAVAVMILDRLGLSLRDDVIERRNPAACLAWSGALVGLVLAYAGANIGDGPGWWVVVYCSGLSVGSLLLGWLLLDRFGQVGEAIVVERDGSSGARVAGWFIGAGLILGRGAAG
;
A
#
# COMPACT_ATOMS: atom_id res chain seq x y z
N MET A 1 -3.70 24.07 -10.10
CA MET A 1 -4.69 23.38 -9.26
C MET A 1 -5.99 24.15 -9.16
N SER A 2 -7.12 23.51 -9.42
CA SER A 2 -8.47 24.02 -9.20
C SER A 2 -8.90 23.87 -7.72
N GLY A 3 -10.04 24.48 -7.35
CA GLY A 3 -10.53 24.46 -5.96
C GLY A 3 -10.90 23.07 -5.45
N ASP A 4 -11.48 22.22 -6.30
CA ASP A 4 -11.80 20.83 -5.98
C ASP A 4 -10.54 19.96 -5.79
N GLU A 5 -9.49 20.20 -6.58
CA GLU A 5 -8.19 19.53 -6.42
C GLU A 5 -7.51 19.88 -5.09
N ILE A 6 -7.61 21.14 -4.65
CA ILE A 6 -7.09 21.57 -3.34
C ILE A 6 -7.84 20.87 -2.20
N ILE A 7 -9.17 20.78 -2.29
CA ILE A 7 -9.98 20.06 -1.30
C ILE A 7 -9.58 18.58 -1.27
N ALA A 8 -9.47 17.94 -2.44
CA ALA A 8 -9.04 16.55 -2.53
C ALA A 8 -7.64 16.34 -1.93
N PHE A 9 -6.70 17.25 -2.20
CA PHE A 9 -5.36 17.20 -1.63
C PHE A 9 -5.38 17.31 -0.10
N ILE A 10 -6.12 18.26 0.46
CA ILE A 10 -6.25 18.43 1.91
C ILE A 10 -6.86 17.17 2.55
N VAL A 11 -7.92 16.63 1.96
CA VAL A 11 -8.57 15.40 2.47
C VAL A 11 -7.58 14.23 2.44
N CYS A 12 -6.87 14.02 1.33
CA CYS A 12 -5.86 12.97 1.22
C CYS A 12 -4.72 13.17 2.23
N LEU A 13 -4.26 14.40 2.41
CA LEU A 13 -3.21 14.74 3.36
C LEU A 13 -3.63 14.42 4.78
N LEU A 14 -4.85 14.79 5.18
CA LEU A 14 -5.38 14.47 6.51
C LEU A 14 -5.49 12.96 6.69
N ILE A 15 -6.05 12.23 5.72
CA ILE A 15 -6.15 10.76 5.78
C ILE A 15 -4.76 10.13 5.93
N ALA A 16 -3.79 10.54 5.11
CA ALA A 16 -2.44 10.03 5.16
C ALA A 16 -1.78 10.32 6.52
N ILE A 17 -1.85 11.55 7.02
CA ILE A 17 -1.27 11.94 8.32
C ILE A 17 -1.93 11.18 9.47
N PHE A 18 -3.26 11.11 9.53
CA PHE A 18 -3.94 10.46 10.64
C PHE A 18 -3.73 8.95 10.64
N THR A 19 -3.87 8.29 9.48
CA THR A 19 -3.74 6.84 9.41
C THR A 19 -2.29 6.40 9.58
N TRP A 20 -1.34 6.98 8.83
CA TRP A 20 0.08 6.64 9.00
C TRP A 20 0.63 7.11 10.33
N GLY A 21 0.20 8.28 10.83
CA GLY A 21 0.63 8.81 12.13
C GLY A 21 0.14 7.96 13.30
N PHE A 22 -1.14 7.56 13.30
CA PHE A 22 -1.67 6.60 14.28
C PHE A 22 -0.94 5.27 14.20
N TRP A 23 -0.67 4.79 12.98
CA TRP A 23 0.05 3.55 12.75
C TRP A 23 1.50 3.60 13.29
N ILE A 24 2.29 4.63 12.96
CA ILE A 24 3.64 4.84 13.48
C ILE A 24 3.61 4.94 15.00
N PHE A 25 2.67 5.70 15.55
CA PHE A 25 2.55 5.87 16.99
C PHE A 25 2.25 4.54 17.70
N ALA A 26 1.29 3.77 17.20
CA ALA A 26 0.96 2.45 17.74
C ALA A 26 2.15 1.49 17.66
N ALA A 27 2.90 1.51 16.55
CA ALA A 27 4.11 0.72 16.38
C ALA A 27 5.22 1.09 17.39
N LEU A 28 5.39 2.39 17.67
CA LEU A 28 6.45 2.90 18.55
C LEU A 28 6.07 2.88 20.05
N ALA A 29 4.78 2.88 20.38
CA ALA A 29 4.28 2.89 21.76
C ALA A 29 4.60 1.58 22.52
N ASN A 30 4.75 0.46 21.80
CA ASN A 30 5.13 -0.84 22.38
C ASN A 30 6.64 -0.92 22.70
N ARG A 31 7.09 -0.13 23.69
CA ARG A 31 8.50 -0.02 24.13
C ARG A 31 8.98 -1.13 25.07
N ASN A 32 8.07 -1.90 25.66
CA ASN A 32 8.41 -2.83 26.75
C ASN A 32 9.12 -4.11 26.30
N PHE A 33 9.17 -4.38 25.00
CA PHE A 33 9.85 -5.55 24.45
C PHE A 33 10.73 -5.11 23.29
N ARG A 34 11.94 -4.63 23.62
CA ARG A 34 12.99 -4.29 22.62
C ARG A 34 13.17 -5.47 21.66
N PRO A 35 12.82 -5.31 20.37
CA PRO A 35 12.95 -6.39 19.41
C PRO A 35 14.38 -6.47 18.86
N SER A 36 14.71 -7.59 18.21
CA SER A 36 15.91 -7.62 17.37
C SER A 36 15.73 -6.65 16.19
N PRO A 37 16.75 -5.83 15.85
CA PRO A 37 16.65 -4.84 14.76
C PRO A 37 16.22 -5.42 13.41
N SER A 38 16.51 -6.70 13.17
CA SER A 38 16.21 -7.40 11.91
C SER A 38 14.72 -7.63 11.67
N ALA A 39 13.89 -7.76 12.71
CA ALA A 39 12.46 -8.05 12.55
C ALA A 39 11.65 -6.84 12.04
N TYR A 40 12.21 -5.64 12.16
CA TYR A 40 11.53 -4.38 11.84
C TYR A 40 12.09 -3.71 10.58
N LEU A 41 13.27 -4.13 10.11
CA LEU A 41 13.91 -3.48 8.98
C LEU A 41 13.06 -3.55 7.71
N LEU A 42 12.43 -4.70 7.43
CA LEU A 42 11.71 -4.89 6.18
C LEU A 42 10.43 -4.03 6.08
N PRO A 43 9.54 -3.93 7.09
CA PRO A 43 8.39 -3.04 7.03
C PRO A 43 8.78 -1.55 7.05
N TRP A 44 9.81 -1.19 7.82
CA TRP A 44 10.33 0.19 7.84
C TRP A 44 10.98 0.60 6.52
N LEU A 45 11.53 -0.35 5.75
CA LEU A 45 12.02 -0.09 4.40
C LEU A 45 10.90 -0.16 3.36
N ALA A 46 9.87 -1.00 3.57
CA ALA A 46 8.79 -1.17 2.60
C ALA A 46 8.02 0.13 2.35
N ALA A 47 7.72 0.92 3.39
CA ALA A 47 7.03 2.20 3.23
C ALA A 47 7.82 3.24 2.40
N PRO A 48 9.06 3.62 2.76
CA PRO A 48 9.84 4.56 1.96
C PRO A 48 10.18 4.00 0.57
N LEU A 49 10.41 2.69 0.44
CA LEU A 49 10.63 2.06 -0.86
C LEU A 49 9.38 2.17 -1.75
N SER A 50 8.19 1.93 -1.19
CA SER A 50 6.94 2.06 -1.94
C SER A 50 6.67 3.51 -2.32
N ALA A 51 6.95 4.47 -1.44
CA ALA A 51 6.86 5.90 -1.75
C ALA A 51 7.84 6.31 -2.86
N ALA A 52 9.09 5.85 -2.80
CA ALA A 52 10.09 6.10 -3.83
C ALA A 52 9.72 5.46 -5.17
N LEU A 53 9.14 4.25 -5.14
CA LEU A 53 8.63 3.56 -6.31
C LEU A 53 7.47 4.34 -6.94
N LEU A 54 6.50 4.77 -6.15
CA LEU A 54 5.38 5.60 -6.62
C LEU A 54 5.88 6.90 -7.23
N PHE A 55 6.76 7.62 -6.53
CA PHE A 55 7.39 8.83 -7.06
C PHE A 55 8.09 8.56 -8.40
N GLY A 56 8.87 7.49 -8.49
CA GLY A 56 9.58 7.12 -9.71
C GLY A 56 8.66 6.79 -10.88
N ILE A 57 7.49 6.19 -10.62
CA ILE A 57 6.47 5.93 -11.65
C ILE A 57 5.82 7.25 -12.08
N LEU A 58 5.38 8.08 -11.13
CA LEU A 58 4.77 9.38 -11.42
C LEU A 58 5.69 10.28 -12.23
N ALA A 59 6.95 10.42 -11.79
CA ALA A 59 7.95 11.28 -12.45
C ALA A 59 8.32 10.83 -13.87
N ARG A 60 8.05 9.58 -14.25
CA ARG A 60 8.44 9.02 -15.57
C ARG A 60 7.26 8.79 -16.50
N TYR A 61 6.14 8.32 -15.97
CA TYR A 61 5.05 7.74 -16.75
C TYR A 61 3.69 8.42 -16.56
N ALA A 62 3.56 9.37 -15.63
CA ALA A 62 2.37 10.21 -15.55
C ALA A 62 2.34 11.23 -16.70
N SER A 63 1.18 11.87 -16.89
CA SER A 63 1.02 12.96 -17.86
C SER A 63 2.01 14.10 -17.62
N HIS A 64 2.29 14.85 -18.68
CA HIS A 64 3.15 16.05 -18.61
C HIS A 64 2.69 17.05 -17.56
N ASP A 65 1.37 17.25 -17.44
CA ASP A 65 0.76 18.15 -16.46
C ASP A 65 1.08 17.75 -15.01
N VAL A 66 1.40 16.47 -14.77
CA VAL A 66 1.75 15.95 -13.44
C VAL A 66 3.25 15.85 -13.25
N ARG A 67 3.98 15.25 -14.20
CA ARG A 67 5.41 14.97 -14.01
C ARG A 67 6.29 16.22 -14.06
N ASP A 68 5.84 17.26 -14.77
CA ASP A 68 6.58 18.51 -14.94
C ASP A 68 6.17 19.59 -13.91
N ASP A 69 5.13 19.34 -13.09
CA ASP A 69 4.67 20.22 -12.00
C ASP A 69 4.84 19.55 -10.63
N ALA A 70 5.75 20.09 -9.82
CA ALA A 70 6.06 19.56 -8.49
C ALA A 70 4.85 19.53 -7.54
N LEU A 71 3.90 20.46 -7.68
CA LEU A 71 2.71 20.51 -6.83
C LEU A 71 1.73 19.38 -7.18
N TYR A 72 1.51 19.12 -8.46
CA TYR A 72 0.71 17.97 -8.91
C TYR A 72 1.37 16.64 -8.56
N LEU A 73 2.70 16.55 -8.70
CA LEU A 73 3.44 15.36 -8.30
C LEU A 73 3.29 15.10 -6.79
N ALA A 74 3.41 16.13 -5.95
CA ALA A 74 3.15 16.02 -4.52
C ALA A 74 1.69 15.63 -4.22
N PHE A 75 0.72 16.18 -4.95
CA PHE A 75 -0.70 15.85 -4.82
C PHE A 75 -0.96 14.35 -5.04
N TYR A 76 -0.50 13.78 -6.16
CA TYR A 76 -0.70 12.36 -6.46
C TYR A 76 0.12 11.42 -5.58
N LEU A 77 1.28 11.88 -5.06
CA LEU A 77 2.05 11.13 -4.07
C LEU A 77 1.29 11.04 -2.73
N VAL A 78 0.72 12.16 -2.27
CA VAL A 78 -0.09 12.21 -1.04
C VAL A 78 -1.38 11.42 -1.20
N MET A 79 -2.05 11.52 -2.35
CA MET A 79 -3.23 10.71 -2.66
C MET A 79 -2.90 9.22 -2.64
N GLY A 80 -1.78 8.80 -3.24
CA GLY A 80 -1.33 7.42 -3.19
C GLY A 80 -1.01 6.94 -1.77
N GLY A 81 -0.41 7.81 -0.96
CA GLY A 81 -0.20 7.58 0.46
C GLY A 81 -1.51 7.37 1.23
N ALA A 82 -2.55 8.15 0.94
CA ALA A 82 -3.87 8.03 1.55
C ALA A 82 -4.57 6.72 1.13
N VAL A 83 -4.55 6.39 -0.16
CA VAL A 83 -5.12 5.14 -0.70
C VAL A 83 -4.42 3.93 -0.09
N ALA A 84 -3.09 3.92 -0.05
CA ALA A 84 -2.33 2.86 0.59
C ALA A 84 -2.66 2.72 2.09
N ALA A 85 -2.82 3.84 2.80
CA ALA A 85 -3.19 3.84 4.21
C ALA A 85 -4.55 3.18 4.44
N VAL A 86 -5.57 3.58 3.68
CA VAL A 86 -6.92 3.01 3.75
C VAL A 86 -6.89 1.52 3.38
N ALA A 87 -6.16 1.15 2.33
CA ALA A 87 -6.06 -0.23 1.91
C ALA A 87 -5.37 -1.12 2.95
N VAL A 88 -4.33 -0.62 3.62
CA VAL A 88 -3.68 -1.32 4.75
C VAL A 88 -4.65 -1.46 5.94
N MET A 89 -5.48 -0.46 6.25
CA MET A 89 -6.52 -0.60 7.28
C MET A 89 -7.56 -1.67 6.93
N ILE A 90 -7.90 -1.80 5.64
CA ILE A 90 -8.79 -2.87 5.18
C ILE A 90 -8.07 -4.22 5.34
N LEU A 91 -6.82 -4.31 4.91
CA LEU A 91 -6.00 -5.52 4.99
C LEU A 91 -5.84 -6.04 6.43
N ASP A 92 -5.69 -5.12 7.39
CA ASP A 92 -5.70 -5.41 8.83
C ASP A 92 -6.99 -6.13 9.25
N ARG A 93 -8.15 -5.66 8.76
CA ARG A 93 -9.45 -6.32 9.00
C ARG A 93 -9.63 -7.62 8.22
N LEU A 94 -8.83 -7.84 7.18
CA LEU A 94 -8.81 -9.07 6.38
C LEU A 94 -7.74 -10.06 6.88
N GLY A 95 -7.29 -9.93 8.13
CA GLY A 95 -6.47 -10.95 8.79
C GLY A 95 -4.97 -10.85 8.55
N LEU A 96 -4.47 -9.75 7.98
CA LEU A 96 -3.04 -9.49 7.86
C LEU A 96 -2.69 -8.13 8.49
N SER A 97 -2.43 -8.16 9.80
CA SER A 97 -2.15 -6.98 10.61
C SER A 97 -0.67 -6.73 10.73
N LEU A 98 -0.22 -5.51 10.40
CA LEU A 98 1.15 -5.16 10.75
C LEU A 98 1.34 -5.05 12.26
N ARG A 99 0.39 -4.42 12.95
CA ARG A 99 0.52 -4.18 14.39
C ARG A 99 0.54 -5.52 15.12
N ASP A 100 -0.48 -6.32 14.92
CA ASP A 100 -0.68 -7.50 15.74
C ASP A 100 0.24 -8.64 15.29
N ASP A 101 0.36 -8.88 13.98
CA ASP A 101 1.11 -10.03 13.46
C ASP A 101 2.61 -9.74 13.34
N VAL A 102 2.97 -8.58 12.81
CA VAL A 102 4.38 -8.25 12.54
C VAL A 102 5.07 -7.66 13.77
N ILE A 103 4.47 -6.65 14.40
CA ILE A 103 5.10 -5.90 15.50
C ILE A 103 4.95 -6.65 16.83
N GLU A 104 3.71 -6.93 17.24
CA GLU A 104 3.40 -7.53 18.55
C GLU A 104 3.79 -9.02 18.59
N ARG A 105 3.38 -9.81 17.58
CA ARG A 105 3.70 -11.25 17.50
C ARG A 105 5.07 -11.58 16.89
N ARG A 106 5.77 -10.59 16.32
CA ARG A 106 7.11 -10.73 15.73
C ARG A 106 7.18 -11.82 14.67
N ASN A 107 6.16 -11.89 13.82
CA ASN A 107 6.05 -12.94 12.83
C ASN A 107 6.78 -12.55 11.52
N PRO A 108 7.91 -13.19 11.18
CA PRO A 108 8.65 -12.88 9.95
C PRO A 108 7.87 -13.28 8.68
N ALA A 109 6.97 -14.27 8.75
CA ALA A 109 6.13 -14.64 7.62
C ALA A 109 5.12 -13.53 7.30
N ALA A 110 4.45 -13.02 8.33
CA ALA A 110 3.53 -11.88 8.19
C ALA A 110 4.27 -10.62 7.75
N CYS A 111 5.52 -10.43 8.20
CA CYS A 111 6.37 -9.32 7.79
C CYS A 111 6.61 -9.31 6.28
N LEU A 112 7.00 -10.47 5.72
CA LEU A 112 7.19 -10.64 4.27
C LEU A 112 5.88 -10.37 3.52
N ALA A 113 4.79 -11.01 3.94
CA ALA A 113 3.48 -10.88 3.30
C ALA A 113 3.00 -9.42 3.30
N TRP A 114 3.07 -8.74 4.45
CA TRP A 114 2.63 -7.35 4.58
C TRP A 114 3.50 -6.39 3.77
N SER A 115 4.82 -6.56 3.76
CA SER A 115 5.71 -5.74 2.93
C SER A 115 5.42 -5.90 1.44
N GLY A 116 5.17 -7.13 0.98
CA GLY A 116 4.73 -7.37 -0.40
C GLY A 116 3.35 -6.79 -0.69
N ALA A 117 2.42 -6.87 0.26
CA ALA A 117 1.10 -6.27 0.14
C ALA A 117 1.17 -4.74 -0.03
N LEU A 118 1.98 -4.04 0.77
CA LEU A 118 2.16 -2.59 0.64
C LEU A 118 2.71 -2.21 -0.74
N VAL A 119 3.74 -2.91 -1.21
CA VAL A 119 4.32 -2.67 -2.55
C VAL A 119 3.27 -2.95 -3.64
N GLY A 120 2.54 -4.06 -3.55
CA GLY A 120 1.48 -4.43 -4.49
C GLY A 120 0.34 -3.41 -4.54
N LEU A 121 -0.11 -2.93 -3.39
CA LEU A 121 -1.13 -1.88 -3.27
C LEU A 121 -0.68 -0.58 -3.94
N VAL A 122 0.57 -0.18 -3.70
CA VAL A 122 1.14 1.01 -4.33
C VAL A 122 1.29 0.83 -5.83
N LEU A 123 1.70 -0.34 -6.32
CA LEU A 123 1.75 -0.64 -7.75
C LEU A 123 0.37 -0.57 -8.41
N ALA A 124 -0.66 -1.10 -7.74
CA ALA A 124 -2.04 -1.05 -8.22
C ALA A 124 -2.54 0.41 -8.35
N TYR A 125 -2.23 1.26 -7.37
CA TYR A 125 -2.52 2.69 -7.43
C TYR A 125 -1.69 3.41 -8.50
N ALA A 126 -0.39 3.14 -8.57
CA ALA A 126 0.54 3.81 -9.47
C ALA A 126 0.15 3.61 -10.94
N GLY A 127 -0.33 2.41 -11.29
CA GLY A 127 -0.82 2.13 -12.64
C GLY A 127 -1.98 3.02 -13.09
N ALA A 128 -2.88 3.39 -12.18
CA ALA A 128 -3.99 4.31 -12.47
C ALA A 128 -3.53 5.76 -12.76
N ASN A 129 -2.26 6.09 -12.49
CA ASN A 129 -1.67 7.39 -12.77
C ASN A 129 -0.81 7.40 -14.04
N ILE A 130 -0.73 6.29 -14.78
CA ILE A 130 0.05 6.21 -16.02
C ILE A 130 -0.79 6.74 -17.18
N GLY A 131 -0.19 7.60 -18.01
CA GLY A 131 -0.79 8.18 -19.21
C GLY A 131 -1.54 9.49 -18.99
N ASP A 132 -2.24 9.93 -20.04
CA ASP A 132 -2.86 11.26 -20.13
C ASP A 132 -4.37 11.20 -19.80
N GLY A 133 -4.68 10.89 -18.54
CA GLY A 133 -6.06 10.93 -18.02
C GLY A 133 -6.58 12.36 -17.84
N PRO A 134 -7.90 12.60 -17.95
CA PRO A 134 -8.48 13.95 -17.95
C PRO A 134 -8.50 14.65 -16.58
N GLY A 135 -8.21 13.94 -15.49
CA GLY A 135 -8.20 14.53 -14.15
C GLY A 135 -8.15 13.51 -13.00
N TRP A 136 -8.07 14.04 -11.78
CA TRP A 136 -7.84 13.28 -10.55
C TRP A 136 -8.96 12.28 -10.21
N TRP A 137 -10.21 12.57 -10.59
CA TRP A 137 -11.35 11.68 -10.33
C TRP A 137 -11.24 10.36 -11.10
N VAL A 138 -10.61 10.37 -12.29
CA VAL A 138 -10.35 9.13 -13.05
C VAL A 138 -9.31 8.30 -12.34
N VAL A 139 -8.25 8.93 -11.81
CA VAL A 139 -7.25 8.24 -10.99
C VAL A 139 -7.89 7.57 -9.78
N VAL A 140 -8.78 8.28 -9.06
CA VAL A 140 -9.51 7.70 -7.92
C VAL A 140 -10.38 6.52 -8.35
N TYR A 141 -11.12 6.65 -9.45
CA TYR A 141 -11.97 5.56 -9.94
C TYR A 141 -11.15 4.33 -10.36
N CYS A 142 -10.15 4.52 -11.22
CA CYS A 142 -9.30 3.44 -11.74
C CYS A 142 -8.46 2.79 -10.63
N SER A 143 -7.90 3.58 -9.71
CA SER A 143 -7.17 3.05 -8.56
C SER A 143 -8.10 2.34 -7.58
N GLY A 144 -9.32 2.82 -7.39
CA GLY A 144 -10.35 2.14 -6.61
C GLY A 144 -10.66 0.75 -7.15
N LEU A 145 -10.79 0.62 -8.47
CA LEU A 145 -11.00 -0.68 -9.12
C LEU A 145 -9.78 -1.59 -9.01
N SER A 146 -8.56 -1.09 -9.24
CA SER A 146 -7.34 -1.92 -9.18
C SER A 146 -7.02 -2.36 -7.75
N VAL A 147 -7.00 -1.44 -6.79
CA VAL A 147 -6.76 -1.71 -5.37
C VAL A 147 -7.90 -2.56 -4.80
N GLY A 148 -9.16 -2.24 -5.11
CA GLY A 148 -10.32 -3.02 -4.69
C GLY A 148 -10.27 -4.45 -5.21
N SER A 149 -9.88 -4.64 -6.48
CA SER A 149 -9.70 -5.99 -7.06
C SER A 149 -8.56 -6.75 -6.41
N LEU A 150 -7.47 -6.07 -6.03
CA LEU A 150 -6.35 -6.70 -5.33
C LEU A 150 -6.77 -7.17 -3.92
N LEU A 151 -7.50 -6.33 -3.18
CA LEU A 151 -8.03 -6.67 -1.86
C LEU A 151 -9.08 -7.79 -1.94
N LEU A 152 -9.94 -7.77 -2.95
CA LEU A 152 -10.88 -8.86 -3.21
C LEU A 152 -10.14 -10.17 -3.54
N GLY A 153 -9.09 -10.09 -4.36
CA GLY A 153 -8.23 -11.23 -4.66
C GLY A 153 -7.60 -11.82 -3.40
N TRP A 154 -7.15 -10.96 -2.47
CA TRP A 154 -6.59 -11.39 -1.18
C TRP A 154 -7.65 -12.12 -0.35
N LEU A 155 -8.84 -11.52 -0.22
CA LEU A 155 -9.96 -12.12 0.50
C LEU A 155 -10.30 -13.52 -0.05
N LEU A 156 -10.35 -13.68 -1.37
CA LEU A 156 -10.63 -14.97 -2.00
C LEU A 156 -9.49 -15.96 -1.78
N LEU A 157 -8.23 -15.53 -1.95
CA LEU A 157 -7.06 -16.36 -1.74
C LEU A 157 -7.00 -16.90 -0.30
N ASP A 158 -7.24 -16.03 0.68
CA ASP A 158 -7.28 -16.42 2.09
C ASP A 158 -8.48 -17.34 2.38
N ARG A 159 -9.67 -16.98 1.90
CA ARG A 159 -10.90 -17.74 2.18
C ARG A 159 -10.84 -19.18 1.69
N PHE A 160 -10.24 -19.43 0.53
CA PHE A 160 -10.17 -20.74 -0.11
C PHE A 160 -8.84 -21.47 0.14
N GLY A 161 -7.74 -20.74 0.29
CA GLY A 161 -6.41 -21.31 0.48
C GLY A 161 -5.98 -21.41 1.94
N GLN A 162 -6.70 -20.76 2.87
CA GLN A 162 -6.33 -20.66 4.29
C GLN A 162 -4.91 -20.11 4.51
N VAL A 163 -4.42 -19.30 3.57
CA VAL A 163 -3.03 -18.82 3.58
C VAL A 163 -2.77 -17.84 4.72
N GLY A 164 -3.78 -17.10 5.17
CA GLY A 164 -3.70 -16.23 6.35
C GLY A 164 -3.45 -17.03 7.62
N GLU A 165 -4.08 -18.20 7.78
CA GLU A 165 -3.81 -19.09 8.92
C GLU A 165 -2.37 -19.63 8.90
N ALA A 166 -1.92 -20.11 7.74
CA ALA A 166 -0.54 -20.57 7.56
C ALA A 166 0.49 -19.47 7.86
N ILE A 167 0.20 -18.23 7.46
CA ILE A 167 1.09 -17.09 7.71
C ILE A 167 1.03 -16.64 9.16
N VAL A 168 -0.16 -16.40 9.71
CA VAL A 168 -0.36 -15.72 11.01
C VAL A 168 -0.22 -16.68 12.19
N VAL A 169 -0.78 -17.89 12.07
CA VAL A 169 -0.81 -18.89 13.14
C VAL A 169 0.40 -19.81 13.06
N GLU A 170 0.61 -20.45 11.90
CA GLU A 170 1.70 -21.43 11.71
C GLU A 170 3.06 -20.77 11.46
N ARG A 171 3.08 -19.48 11.12
CA ARG A 171 4.29 -18.68 10.84
C ARG A 171 5.13 -19.25 9.69
N ASP A 172 4.47 -19.85 8.70
CA ASP A 172 5.15 -20.40 7.54
C ASP A 172 5.71 -19.28 6.64
N GLY A 173 7.03 -19.11 6.69
CA GLY A 173 7.75 -18.13 5.87
C GLY A 173 7.61 -18.37 4.36
N SER A 174 7.41 -19.63 3.93
CA SER A 174 7.23 -19.94 2.50
C SER A 174 5.91 -19.39 1.98
N SER A 175 4.84 -19.59 2.75
CA SER A 175 3.53 -18.98 2.48
C SER A 175 3.60 -17.46 2.50
N GLY A 176 4.30 -16.87 3.48
CA GLY A 176 4.54 -15.43 3.54
C GLY A 176 5.24 -14.87 2.29
N ALA A 177 6.29 -15.55 1.81
CA ALA A 177 7.03 -15.15 0.60
C ALA A 177 6.18 -15.30 -0.68
N ARG A 178 5.39 -16.36 -0.80
CA ARG A 178 4.48 -16.57 -1.94
C ARG A 178 3.38 -15.52 -1.98
N VAL A 179 2.78 -15.20 -0.84
CA VAL A 179 1.76 -14.15 -0.72
C VAL A 179 2.36 -12.79 -1.04
N ALA A 180 3.58 -12.50 -0.56
CA ALA A 180 4.29 -11.27 -0.94
C ALA A 180 4.48 -11.15 -2.46
N GLY A 181 4.97 -12.21 -3.10
CA GLY A 181 5.13 -12.27 -4.56
C GLY A 181 3.80 -12.17 -5.31
N TRP A 182 2.74 -12.80 -4.79
CA TRP A 182 1.39 -12.71 -5.35
C TRP A 182 0.85 -11.28 -5.27
N PHE A 183 0.96 -10.59 -4.13
CA PHE A 183 0.54 -9.20 -4.00
C PHE A 183 1.27 -8.27 -4.97
N ILE A 184 2.60 -8.41 -5.06
CA ILE A 184 3.42 -7.60 -5.98
C ILE A 184 3.00 -7.88 -7.42
N GLY A 185 2.94 -9.16 -7.82
CA GLY A 185 2.59 -9.55 -9.19
C GLY A 185 1.17 -9.14 -9.58
N ALA A 186 0.19 -9.45 -8.73
CA ALA A 186 -1.21 -9.08 -8.96
C ALA A 186 -1.41 -7.57 -8.96
N GLY A 187 -0.76 -6.83 -8.04
CA GLY A 187 -0.79 -5.37 -8.03
C GLY A 187 -0.20 -4.76 -9.30
N LEU A 188 0.87 -5.33 -9.84
CA LEU A 188 1.48 -4.90 -11.11
C LEU A 188 0.54 -5.17 -12.30
N ILE A 189 -0.08 -6.35 -12.35
CA ILE A 189 -1.05 -6.72 -13.40
C ILE A 189 -2.29 -5.81 -13.35
N LEU A 190 -2.89 -5.65 -12.18
CA LEU A 190 -4.08 -4.81 -11.99
C LEU A 190 -3.78 -3.33 -12.22
N GLY A 191 -2.63 -2.84 -11.75
CA GLY A 191 -2.15 -1.50 -12.05
C GLY A 191 -1.94 -1.28 -13.54
N ARG A 192 -1.31 -2.23 -14.24
CA ARG A 192 -1.15 -2.15 -15.70
C ARG A 192 -2.49 -2.17 -16.43
N GLY A 193 -3.46 -2.95 -15.96
CA GLY A 193 -4.81 -2.96 -16.50
C GLY A 193 -5.56 -1.64 -16.30
N ALA A 194 -5.33 -0.97 -15.16
CA ALA A 194 -5.91 0.35 -14.89
C ALA A 194 -5.33 1.47 -15.77
N ALA A 195 -4.11 1.29 -16.28
CA ALA A 195 -3.45 2.25 -17.18
C ALA A 195 -4.02 2.25 -18.62
N GLY A 196 -4.75 1.19 -19.02
CA GLY A 196 -5.17 0.98 -20.42
C GLY A 196 -4.16 0.18 -21.23
#